data_AF-A0A3D4ATH0-F1
#
_entry.id   AF-A0A3D4ATH0-F1
#
_cell.length_a   1.000
_cell.length_b   1.000
_cell.length_c   1.000
_cell.angle_alpha   90.00
_cell.angle_beta   90.00
_cell.angle_gamma   90.00
#
_symmetry.space_group_name_H-M   'P 1'
#
loop_
_entity.id
_entity.type
_entity.pdbx_description
1 polymer ?
#
loop_
_entity_poly.entity_id
_entity_poly.type
_entity_poly.pdbx_seq_one_letter_code
_entity_poly.pdbx_strand_id
1 'polypeptide(L)' 'MKPKNKKHLDPVQAQARREQVLTAAADCFRRKGYHGAGMAEIAKTAGMSAGHIYNYFE' A
#
# COMPACT_ATOMS: atom_id res chain seq x y z
N MET A 1 27.47 1.07 10.69
CA MET A 1 26.18 0.86 9.98
C MET A 1 25.08 1.48 10.84
N LYS A 2 24.42 2.58 10.40
CA LYS A 2 23.47 3.32 11.25
C LYS A 2 22.19 2.51 11.48
N PRO A 3 21.62 2.49 12.70
CA PRO A 3 20.41 1.72 13.00
C PRO A 3 19.23 2.34 12.24
N LYS A 4 18.53 1.53 11.45
CA LYS A 4 17.29 1.94 10.79
C LYS A 4 16.23 2.15 11.87
N ASN A 5 15.97 3.41 12.20
CA ASN A 5 14.96 3.81 13.17
C ASN A 5 13.60 3.32 12.66
N LYS A 6 13.07 2.23 13.22
CA LYS A 6 11.70 1.78 13.00
C LYS A 6 10.79 2.81 13.66
N LYS A 7 10.42 3.88 12.93
CA LYS A 7 9.38 4.79 13.39
C LYS A 7 8.13 3.93 13.61
N HIS A 8 7.70 3.79 14.85
CA HIS A 8 6.35 3.35 15.16
C HIS A 8 5.44 4.36 14.46
N LEU A 9 4.77 3.93 13.38
CA LEU A 9 3.79 4.77 12.71
C LEU A 9 2.70 5.06 13.73
N ASP A 10 2.34 6.33 13.85
CA ASP A 10 1.13 6.73 14.55
C ASP A 10 -0.04 5.89 13.99
N PRO A 11 -0.87 5.25 14.83
CA PRO A 11 -2.01 4.45 14.38
C PRO A 11 -2.90 5.17 13.36
N VAL A 12 -3.07 6.50 13.49
CA VAL A 12 -3.83 7.32 12.55
C VAL A 12 -3.15 7.38 11.18
N GLN A 13 -1.82 7.53 11.17
CA GLN A 13 -1.05 7.52 9.92
C GLN A 13 -1.06 6.13 9.27
N ALA A 14 -0.96 5.06 10.06
CA ALA A 14 -1.03 3.70 9.54
C ALA A 14 -2.39 3.41 8.89
N GLN A 15 -3.48 3.84 9.53
CA GLN A 15 -4.83 3.71 8.98
C GLN A 15 -5.00 4.51 7.69
N ALA A 16 -4.54 5.77 7.65
CA ALA A 16 -4.59 6.58 6.43
C ALA A 16 -3.80 5.97 5.26
N ARG A 17 -2.64 5.36 5.55
CA ARG A 17 -1.86 4.62 4.54
C ARG A 17 -2.58 3.36 4.08
N ARG A 18 -3.23 2.64 4.99
CA ARG A 18 -4.05 1.48 4.64
C ARG A 18 -5.21 1.86 3.72
N GLU A 19 -5.91 2.95 4.01
CA GLU A 19 -7.00 3.48 3.17
C GLU A 19 -6.50 3.89 1.78
N GLN A 20 -5.35 4.56 1.70
CA GLN A 20 -4.70 4.90 0.43
C GLN A 20 -4.48 3.66 -0.45
N VAL A 21 -4.02 2.54 0.13
CA VAL A 21 -3.84 1.28 -0.60
C VAL A 21 -5.18 0.70 -1.05
N LEU A 22 -6.20 0.72 -0.19
CA LEU A 22 -7.54 0.19 -0.53
C LEU A 22 -8.19 0.99 -1.66
N THR A 23 -8.08 2.32 -1.65
CA THR A 23 -8.58 3.18 -2.74
C THR A 23 -7.87 2.87 -4.05
N ALA A 24 -6.53 2.72 -4.02
CA ALA A 24 -5.77 2.35 -5.21
C ALA A 24 -6.16 0.97 -5.75
N ALA A 25 -6.31 -0.02 -4.86
CA ALA A 25 -6.74 -1.36 -5.23
C ALA A 25 -8.13 -1.35 -5.88
N ALA A 26 -9.09 -0.62 -5.29
CA ALA A 26 -10.42 -0.47 -5.85
C ALA A 26 -10.41 0.14 -7.26
N ASP A 27 -9.60 1.18 -7.49
CA ASP A 27 -9.46 1.79 -8.82
C ASP A 27 -8.84 0.80 -9.83
N CYS A 28 -7.79 0.08 -9.43
CA CYS A 28 -7.17 -0.95 -10.25
C CYS A 28 -8.17 -2.05 -10.64
N PHE A 29 -8.92 -2.58 -9.65
CA PHE A 29 -9.92 -3.63 -9.91
C PHE A 29 -11.04 -3.14 -10.83
N ARG A 30 -11.54 -1.92 -10.62
CA ARG A 30 -12.57 -1.33 -11.46
C ARG A 30 -12.12 -1.17 -12.92
N ARG A 31 -10.86 -0.84 -13.16
CA ARG A 31 -10.33 -0.60 -14.51
C ARG A 31 -9.89 -1.87 -15.24
N LYS A 32 -9.36 -2.85 -14.51
CA LYS A 32 -8.61 -3.98 -15.10
C LYS A 32 -9.11 -5.37 -14.67
N GLY A 33 -10.13 -5.42 -13.82
CA GLY A 33 -10.57 -6.66 -13.18
C GLY A 33 -9.54 -7.23 -12.22
N TYR A 34 -9.86 -8.38 -11.63
CA TYR A 34 -9.02 -9.02 -10.59
C TYR A 34 -7.61 -9.38 -11.09
N HIS A 35 -7.53 -10.03 -12.26
CA HIS A 35 -6.25 -10.50 -12.81
C HIS A 35 -5.34 -9.37 -13.28
N GLY A 36 -5.92 -8.24 -13.75
CA GLY A 36 -5.15 -7.10 -14.24
C GLY A 36 -4.70 -6.12 -13.15
N ALA A 37 -5.15 -6.30 -11.91
CA ALA A 37 -4.89 -5.43 -10.76
C ALA A 37 -3.91 -6.08 -9.77
N GLY A 38 -2.75 -6.51 -10.26
CA GLY A 38 -1.70 -7.08 -9.43
C GLY A 38 -1.04 -6.07 -8.49
N MET A 39 -0.29 -6.57 -7.50
CA MET A 39 0.35 -5.76 -6.47
C MET A 39 1.30 -4.69 -7.01
N ALA A 40 1.99 -4.95 -8.12
CA ALA A 40 2.85 -3.95 -8.77
C ALA A 40 2.05 -2.74 -9.26
N GLU A 41 0.85 -2.96 -9.81
CA GLU A 41 -0.01 -1.88 -10.29
C GLU A 41 -0.66 -1.13 -9.13
N ILE A 42 -1.13 -1.86 -8.11
CA ILE A 42 -1.69 -1.24 -6.89
C ILE A 42 -0.64 -0.36 -6.22
N ALA A 43 0.60 -0.84 -6.09
CA ALA A 43 1.72 -0.09 -5.55
C ALA A 43 1.99 1.20 -6.34
N LYS A 44 2.02 1.10 -7.67
CA LYS A 44 2.17 2.26 -8.56
C LYS A 44 1.05 3.27 -8.38
N THR A 45 -0.20 2.83 -8.39
CA THR A 45 -1.39 3.68 -8.22
C THR A 45 -1.43 4.34 -6.84
N ALA A 46 -1.02 3.60 -5.80
CA ALA A 46 -0.91 4.13 -4.44
C ALA A 46 0.30 5.04 -4.25
N GLY A 47 1.26 5.11 -5.18
CA GLY A 47 2.52 5.85 -4.97
C GLY A 47 3.38 5.25 -3.84
N MET A 48 3.33 3.93 -3.68
CA MET A 48 4.03 3.17 -2.64
C MET A 48 4.86 2.04 -3.27
N SER A 49 5.83 1.50 -2.53
CA SER A 49 6.44 0.23 -2.93
C SER A 49 5.59 -0.94 -2.46
N ALA A 50 5.60 -2.07 -3.18
CA ALA A 50 4.87 -3.26 -2.79
C ALA A 50 5.28 -3.75 -1.38
N GLY A 51 6.58 -3.74 -1.07
CA GLY A 51 7.09 -4.05 0.27
C GLY A 51 6.56 -3.13 1.37
N HIS A 52 6.34 -1.85 1.07
CA HIS A 52 5.73 -0.93 2.02
C HIS A 52 4.25 -1.26 2.24
N ILE A 53 3.53 -1.66 1.19
CA ILE A 53 2.13 -2.09 1.28
C ILE A 53 1.98 -3.31 2.19
N TYR A 54 2.81 -4.34 2.01
CA TYR A 54 2.73 -5.56 2.81
C TYR A 54 2.92 -5.33 4.32
N ASN A 55 3.47 -4.20 4.76
CA ASN A 55 3.56 -3.88 6.19
C ASN A 55 2.22 -3.45 6.82
N TYR A 56 1.19 -3.16 6.01
CA TYR A 56 -0.12 -2.70 6.47
C TYR A 56 -1.22 -3.78 6.41
N PHE A 57 -0.90 -4.95 5.86
CA PHE A 57 -1.84 -6.05 5.64
C PHE A 57 -1.16 -7.36 6.04
N GLU A 58 -1.71 -8.02 7.06
CA GLU A 58 -1.37 -9.38 7.48
C GLU A 58 -2.38 -10.39 6.94
#